data_AF-A0A0N7KNP6-F1
#
_entry.id   AF-A0A0N7KNP6-F1
#
_cell.length_a   1.000
_cell.length_b   1.000
_cell.length_c   1.000
_cell.angle_alpha   90.00
_cell.angle_beta   90.00
_cell.angle_gamma   90.00
#
_symmetry.space_group_name_H-M   'P 1'
#
loop_
_entity.id
_entity.type
_entity.pdbx_description
1 polymer ?
#
loop_
_entity_poly.entity_id
_entity_poly.type
_entity_poly.pdbx_seq_one_letter_code
_entity_poly.pdbx_strand_id
1 'polypeptide(L)'
;FGDSPMNLNRIIQWAEYEIETFARLVKENSPLPESVSALRSACICIQTSLTHCSYLESYGLKFSNLLMVLLHPYVEEVLELNFRRLRRKIVDSAKNDDILLPSPQEGSRLSSSVAPNIMLTSSGKKFMSIVNDVLDQITPMTIVHFGGTILNKFVQLFDKYVEALIEVLPGASEDDHLVESKEPIEFKAESDAQQIQLIGTAYTVADELLPAAVSKFFDIQTEKKRIGGTGEGLGSGSIYSIEYKEWKRSLQHSLDKLRDHFCLQYVLSFIYLEGKSRLDARMYLELKTDDLLWECDPSPSLPFQALFVKLRQLASVAGDVLLGKEKIQKVLLSRLTETVVMWLSNEQEFWDVFEDQSIQLRPSGLQQLILDMHFVVEIAVCGRYPHRPVQQLVSVIITRAIAAFSVRNVDPQSSLPEDEWFLDMAKVAINKQLGTSGSESELEEPVVVHDEISDSEESSISSPSTIGSEDSFASANNDDLETPVYFTDPEA
;
A
#
# COMPACT_ATOMS: atom_id res chain seq x y z
N PHE A 1 30.87 40.24 42.93
CA PHE A 1 29.67 40.72 43.64
C PHE A 1 29.44 39.74 44.78
N GLY A 2 29.49 40.16 46.05
CA GLY A 2 29.37 39.24 47.18
C GLY A 2 28.10 38.39 47.12
N ASP A 3 28.13 37.22 47.76
CA ASP A 3 27.13 36.13 47.75
C ASP A 3 25.77 36.51 48.39
N SER A 4 25.23 37.68 48.05
CA SER A 4 23.91 38.11 48.46
C SER A 4 22.88 37.56 47.46
N PRO A 5 21.89 36.78 47.90
CA PRO A 5 20.85 36.22 47.03
C PRO A 5 20.01 37.29 46.30
N MET A 6 19.93 38.52 46.83
CA MET A 6 19.24 39.62 46.13
C MET A 6 20.00 40.10 44.87
N ASN A 7 21.33 40.04 44.88
CA ASN A 7 22.14 40.42 43.71
C ASN A 7 22.04 39.36 42.61
N LEU A 8 21.99 38.07 42.98
CA LEU A 8 21.80 36.98 42.04
C LEU A 8 20.44 37.09 41.32
N ASN A 9 19.37 37.41 42.06
CA ASN A 9 18.03 37.57 41.48
C ASN A 9 17.96 38.73 40.47
N ARG A 10 18.62 39.85 40.74
CA ARG A 10 18.72 40.98 39.79
C ARG A 10 19.47 40.61 38.51
N ILE A 11 20.53 39.81 38.60
CA ILE A 11 21.29 39.35 37.42
C ILE A 11 20.41 38.43 36.56
N ILE A 12 19.64 37.54 37.18
CA ILE A 12 18.73 36.65 36.46
C ILE A 12 17.65 37.48 35.73
N GLN A 13 16.98 38.41 36.43
CA GLN A 13 15.96 39.27 35.80
C GLN A 13 16.50 40.10 34.63
N TRP A 14 17.71 40.65 34.78
CA TRP A 14 18.36 41.37 33.68
C TRP A 14 18.64 40.43 32.50
N ALA A 15 19.16 39.23 32.74
CA ALA A 15 19.43 38.26 31.68
C ALA A 15 18.15 37.78 30.97
N GLU A 16 17.05 37.58 31.69
CA GLU A 16 15.74 37.27 31.10
C GLU A 16 15.27 38.38 30.15
N TYR A 17 15.38 39.65 30.56
CA TYR A 17 15.05 40.80 29.73
C TYR A 17 15.91 40.90 28.45
N GLU A 18 17.20 40.57 28.56
CA GLU A 18 18.09 40.52 27.39
C GLU A 18 17.69 39.39 26.42
N ILE A 19 17.28 38.23 26.93
CA ILE A 19 16.81 37.11 26.10
C ILE A 19 15.49 37.45 25.39
N GLU A 20 14.56 38.12 26.08
CA GLU A 20 13.33 38.63 25.46
C GLU A 20 13.63 39.63 24.34
N THR A 21 14.59 40.52 24.58
CA THR A 21 15.03 41.50 23.57
C THR A 21 15.69 40.81 22.39
N PHE A 22 16.54 39.81 22.63
CA PHE A 22 17.10 38.96 21.58
C PHE A 22 16.02 38.28 20.74
N ALA A 23 15.03 37.65 21.37
CA ALA A 23 13.96 36.95 20.66
C ALA A 23 13.11 37.91 19.81
N ARG A 24 12.89 39.15 20.27
CA ARG A 24 12.23 40.21 19.49
C ARG A 24 13.04 40.58 18.26
N LEU A 25 14.34 40.81 18.43
CA LEU A 25 15.25 41.15 17.33
C LEU A 25 15.35 40.03 16.29
N VAL A 26 15.34 38.76 16.71
CA VAL A 26 15.29 37.62 15.78
C VAL A 26 14.06 37.70 14.88
N LYS A 27 12.88 37.97 15.46
CA LYS A 27 11.62 38.07 14.70
C LYS A 27 11.65 39.26 13.74
N GLU A 28 12.07 40.43 14.21
CA GLU A 28 12.12 41.67 13.40
C GLU A 28 13.10 41.59 12.23
N ASN A 29 14.20 40.86 12.37
CA ASN A 29 15.26 40.76 11.37
C ASN A 29 15.25 39.43 10.60
N SER A 30 14.25 38.57 10.84
CA SER A 30 14.14 37.29 10.16
C SER A 30 13.77 37.46 8.68
N PRO A 31 14.25 36.57 7.79
CA PRO A 31 13.72 36.49 6.43
C PRO A 31 12.22 36.23 6.44
N LEU A 32 11.51 36.64 5.39
CA LEU A 32 10.10 36.29 5.20
C LEU A 32 9.90 34.78 5.39
N PRO A 33 8.94 34.30 6.21
CA PRO A 33 8.91 32.89 6.58
C PRO A 33 8.63 31.95 5.40
N GLU A 34 8.03 32.44 4.31
CA GLU A 34 7.83 31.70 3.05
C GLU A 34 9.09 31.59 2.17
N SER A 35 10.18 32.28 2.50
CA SER A 35 11.41 32.27 1.72
C SER A 35 12.19 30.96 1.87
N VAL A 36 13.02 30.61 0.89
CA VAL A 36 13.81 29.36 0.92
C VAL A 36 14.85 29.40 2.04
N SER A 37 15.40 30.58 2.34
CA SER A 37 16.41 30.77 3.38
C SER A 37 15.84 30.79 4.80
N ALA A 38 14.54 31.09 4.99
CA ALA A 38 13.94 31.23 6.32
C ALA A 38 14.10 29.97 7.19
N LEU A 39 13.88 28.78 6.62
CA LEU A 39 14.01 27.52 7.35
C LEU A 39 15.45 27.32 7.85
N ARG A 40 16.44 27.43 6.96
CA ARG A 40 17.86 27.36 7.32
C ARG A 40 18.21 28.38 8.42
N SER A 41 17.77 29.63 8.28
CA SER A 41 18.03 30.69 9.25
C SER A 41 17.42 30.38 10.61
N ALA A 42 16.17 29.91 10.66
CA ALA A 42 15.52 29.50 11.90
C ALA A 42 16.24 28.33 12.58
N CYS A 43 16.62 27.29 11.81
CA CYS A 43 17.36 26.13 12.32
C CYS A 43 18.73 26.50 12.88
N ILE A 44 19.46 27.41 12.22
CA ILE A 44 20.75 27.93 12.72
C ILE A 44 20.53 28.78 13.96
N CYS A 45 19.51 29.64 13.99
CA CYS A 45 19.20 30.47 15.15
C CYS A 45 18.96 29.59 16.38
N ILE A 46 18.11 28.57 16.28
CA ILE A 46 17.85 27.63 17.38
C ILE A 46 19.13 26.90 17.81
N GLN A 47 19.89 26.36 16.85
CA GLN A 47 21.15 25.66 17.15
C GLN A 47 22.12 26.55 17.92
N THR A 48 22.40 27.75 17.40
CA THR A 48 23.37 28.68 17.97
C THR A 48 22.91 29.20 19.32
N SER A 49 21.65 29.68 19.43
CA SER A 49 21.14 30.24 20.67
C SER A 49 21.08 29.22 21.81
N LEU A 50 20.71 27.96 21.53
CA LEU A 50 20.72 26.91 22.54
C LEU A 50 22.14 26.44 22.90
N THR A 51 23.07 26.46 21.95
CA THR A 51 24.50 26.21 22.23
C THR A 51 25.06 27.30 23.16
N HIS A 52 24.66 28.56 22.98
CA HIS A 52 25.03 29.62 23.92
C HIS A 52 24.37 29.44 25.29
N CYS A 53 23.10 29.02 25.34
CA CYS A 53 22.45 28.71 26.61
C CYS A 53 23.20 27.62 27.37
N SER A 54 23.65 26.55 26.72
CA SER A 54 24.39 25.48 27.40
C SER A 54 25.72 25.94 28.00
N TYR A 55 26.40 26.91 27.39
CA TYR A 55 27.57 27.55 28.00
C TYR A 55 27.22 28.35 29.25
N LEU A 56 26.08 29.06 29.25
CA LEU A 56 25.60 29.82 30.41
C LEU A 56 25.20 28.91 31.57
N GLU A 57 24.73 27.69 31.29
CA GLU A 57 24.34 26.71 32.32
C GLU A 57 25.51 26.36 33.25
N SER A 58 26.76 26.38 32.75
CA SER A 58 27.96 26.17 33.58
C SER A 58 28.18 27.24 34.65
N TYR A 59 27.59 28.42 34.46
CA TYR A 59 27.59 29.54 35.40
C TYR A 59 26.30 29.61 36.25
N GLY A 60 25.47 28.56 36.22
CA GLY A 60 24.20 28.50 36.96
C GLY A 60 23.03 29.23 36.29
N LEU A 61 23.21 29.73 35.05
CA LEU A 61 22.21 30.48 34.30
C LEU A 61 21.52 29.56 33.28
N LYS A 62 20.34 29.04 33.63
CA LYS A 62 19.59 28.06 32.83
C LYS A 62 18.46 28.71 32.04
N PHE A 63 18.73 29.09 30.79
CA PHE A 63 17.80 29.86 29.96
C PHE A 63 17.24 29.13 28.73
N SER A 64 17.66 27.89 28.49
CA SER A 64 17.23 27.09 27.34
C SER A 64 15.71 27.00 27.19
N ASN A 65 14.98 26.84 28.30
CA ASN A 65 13.51 26.79 28.29
C ASN A 65 12.86 28.13 27.95
N LEU A 66 13.33 29.23 28.56
CA LEU A 66 12.80 30.57 28.28
C LEU A 66 13.01 30.94 26.81
N LEU A 67 14.22 30.70 26.29
CA LEU A 67 14.53 30.92 24.89
C LEU A 67 13.60 30.14 23.97
N MET A 68 13.35 28.85 24.27
CA MET A 68 12.44 28.02 23.48
C MET A 68 11.00 28.54 23.53
N VAL A 69 10.49 28.95 24.70
CA VAL A 69 9.14 29.54 24.81
C VAL A 69 9.00 30.76 23.89
N LEU A 70 10.02 31.61 23.81
CA LEU A 70 9.98 32.85 23.03
C LEU A 70 10.13 32.61 21.51
N LEU A 71 10.97 31.66 21.11
CA LEU A 71 11.29 31.38 19.70
C LEU A 71 10.40 30.31 19.06
N HIS A 72 9.77 29.43 19.84
CA HIS A 72 8.95 28.33 19.30
C HIS A 72 7.87 28.78 18.31
N PRO A 73 7.06 29.83 18.59
CA PRO A 73 6.02 30.26 17.66
C PRO A 73 6.59 30.71 16.30
N TYR A 74 7.75 31.37 16.31
CA TYR A 74 8.42 31.81 15.09
C TYR A 74 8.91 30.62 14.25
N VAL A 75 9.50 29.61 14.89
CA VAL A 75 9.98 28.41 14.16
C VAL A 75 8.81 27.61 13.58
N GLU A 76 7.72 27.47 14.32
CA GLU A 76 6.52 26.79 13.83
C GLU A 76 5.90 27.52 12.63
N GLU A 77 5.84 28.85 12.66
CA GLU A 77 5.39 29.66 11.53
C GLU A 77 6.27 29.45 10.29
N VAL A 78 7.59 29.48 10.46
CA VAL A 78 8.55 29.22 9.37
C VAL A 78 8.37 27.82 8.78
N LEU A 79 8.19 26.80 9.63
CA LEU A 79 7.93 25.43 9.20
C LEU A 79 6.62 25.34 8.42
N GLU A 80 5.53 25.89 8.96
CA GLU A 80 4.21 25.87 8.30
C GLU A 80 4.25 26.52 6.92
N LEU A 81 4.83 27.72 6.82
CA LEU A 81 4.90 28.49 5.58
C LEU A 81 5.83 27.84 4.55
N ASN A 82 6.98 27.28 4.96
CA ASN A 82 7.85 26.54 4.05
C ASN A 82 7.18 25.27 3.53
N PHE A 83 6.59 24.46 4.38
CA PHE A 83 5.95 23.21 3.96
C PHE A 83 4.71 23.45 3.09
N ARG A 84 3.97 24.55 3.30
CA ARG A 84 2.89 24.97 2.38
C ARG A 84 3.41 25.30 0.98
N ARG A 85 4.56 25.98 0.88
CA ARG A 85 5.22 26.24 -0.41
C ARG A 85 5.67 24.94 -1.08
N LEU A 86 6.26 24.02 -0.32
CA LEU A 86 6.73 22.73 -0.85
C LEU A 86 5.58 21.85 -1.34
N ARG A 87 4.44 21.85 -0.63
CA ARG A 87 3.23 21.16 -1.07
C ARG A 87 2.78 21.59 -2.47
N ARG A 88 2.79 22.90 -2.74
CA ARG A 88 2.47 23.44 -4.08
C ARG A 88 3.44 22.91 -5.14
N LYS A 89 4.75 22.92 -4.85
CA LYS A 89 5.77 22.35 -5.75
C LYS A 89 5.56 20.87 -6.07
N ILE A 90 5.10 20.07 -5.10
CA ILE A 90 4.81 18.63 -5.33
C ILE A 90 3.65 18.46 -6.31
N VAL A 91 2.57 19.23 -6.13
CA VAL A 91 1.39 19.18 -7.02
C VAL A 91 1.77 19.60 -8.44
N ASP A 92 2.51 20.71 -8.58
CA ASP A 92 2.96 21.19 -9.89
C ASP A 92 3.92 20.19 -10.57
N SER A 93 4.71 19.48 -9.77
CA SER A 93 5.66 18.47 -10.27
C SER A 93 4.97 17.24 -10.85
N ALA A 94 3.89 16.77 -10.25
CA ALA A 94 3.18 15.55 -10.68
C ALA A 94 2.41 15.76 -11.98
N LYS A 95 1.96 16.99 -12.26
CA LYS A 95 1.27 17.35 -13.51
C LYS A 95 2.20 17.35 -14.73
N ASN A 96 3.49 17.60 -14.52
CA ASN A 96 4.52 17.71 -15.55
C ASN A 96 5.41 16.46 -15.63
N ASP A 97 4.86 15.27 -15.35
CA ASP A 97 5.63 14.03 -15.37
C ASP A 97 5.85 13.58 -16.82
N ASP A 98 6.92 14.09 -17.44
CA ASP A 98 7.56 13.44 -18.58
C ASP A 98 8.10 12.10 -18.09
N ILE A 99 7.29 11.04 -18.15
CA ILE A 99 7.78 9.67 -18.03
C ILE A 99 8.49 9.35 -19.35
N LEU A 100 9.68 9.93 -19.54
CA LEU A 100 10.63 9.36 -20.45
C LEU A 100 11.03 8.00 -19.88
N LEU A 101 10.71 6.96 -20.65
CA LEU A 101 11.33 5.64 -20.58
C LEU A 101 12.82 5.76 -20.26
N PRO A 102 13.39 4.76 -19.55
CA PRO A 102 14.68 4.85 -18.88
C PRO A 102 15.77 5.49 -19.74
N SER A 103 16.21 6.68 -19.33
CA SER A 103 17.57 7.10 -19.67
C SER A 103 18.51 6.19 -18.87
N PRO A 104 19.45 5.47 -19.53
CA PRO A 104 20.62 4.94 -18.84
C PRO A 104 21.31 6.15 -18.21
N GLN A 105 21.50 6.14 -16.88
CA GLN A 105 22.26 7.19 -16.23
C GLN A 105 23.71 7.15 -16.74
N GLU A 106 24.02 7.97 -17.74
CA GLU A 106 25.38 8.37 -18.03
C GLU A 106 25.82 9.38 -16.97
N GLY A 107 26.60 8.88 -16.00
CA GLY A 107 27.61 9.65 -15.30
C GLY A 107 27.16 10.63 -14.23
N SER A 108 27.08 10.17 -12.98
CA SER A 108 27.60 10.95 -11.85
C SER A 108 28.05 10.01 -10.72
N ARG A 109 29.35 9.93 -10.52
CA ARG A 109 29.99 9.11 -9.48
C ARG A 109 29.93 9.85 -8.15
N LEU A 110 29.03 9.49 -7.24
CA LEU A 110 29.23 9.72 -5.81
C LEU A 110 28.65 8.56 -4.98
N SER A 111 29.54 7.99 -4.16
CA SER A 111 29.35 7.01 -3.08
C SER A 111 29.14 5.54 -3.46
N SER A 112 30.12 4.74 -3.07
CA SER A 112 30.17 3.28 -3.13
C SER A 112 29.14 2.64 -2.20
N SER A 113 28.06 2.13 -2.77
CA SER A 113 27.25 1.04 -2.26
C SER A 113 26.39 0.55 -3.43
N VAL A 114 26.48 -0.73 -3.76
CA VAL A 114 25.68 -1.34 -4.84
C VAL A 114 24.21 -1.32 -4.40
N ALA A 115 23.50 -0.25 -4.71
CA ALA A 115 22.04 -0.25 -4.70
C ALA A 115 21.56 -0.79 -6.06
N PRO A 116 20.52 -1.62 -6.12
CA PRO A 116 19.88 -1.94 -7.39
C PRO A 116 19.42 -0.61 -8.01
N ASN A 117 19.65 -0.43 -9.31
CA ASN A 117 19.19 0.76 -10.03
C ASN A 117 17.66 0.86 -9.97
N ILE A 118 17.13 1.46 -8.90
CA ILE A 118 15.70 1.72 -8.76
C ILE A 118 15.34 2.79 -9.79
N MET A 119 14.56 2.39 -10.78
CA MET A 119 14.09 3.27 -11.84
C MET A 119 12.92 4.13 -11.33
N LEU A 120 13.21 5.04 -10.40
CA LEU A 120 12.22 5.99 -9.86
C LEU A 120 11.66 6.85 -11.00
N THR A 121 10.36 7.12 -10.94
CA THR A 121 9.71 8.10 -11.82
C THR A 121 10.28 9.49 -11.56
N SER A 122 10.11 10.40 -12.52
CA SER A 122 10.52 11.80 -12.42
C SER A 122 9.87 12.47 -11.19
N SER A 123 8.58 12.25 -10.95
CA SER A 123 7.88 12.74 -9.76
C SER A 123 8.44 12.18 -8.46
N GLY A 124 8.75 10.88 -8.39
CA GLY A 124 9.39 10.28 -7.21
C GLY A 124 10.76 10.86 -6.90
N LYS A 125 11.59 11.09 -7.94
CA LYS A 125 12.90 11.76 -7.80
C LYS A 125 12.75 13.20 -7.31
N LYS A 126 11.81 13.96 -7.89
CA LYS A 126 11.54 15.35 -7.49
C LYS A 126 11.02 15.43 -6.05
N PHE A 127 10.12 14.52 -5.64
CA PHE A 127 9.67 14.41 -4.26
C PHE A 127 10.83 14.21 -3.29
N MET A 128 11.70 13.23 -3.56
CA MET A 128 12.87 12.97 -2.70
C MET A 128 13.88 14.12 -2.71
N SER A 129 14.04 14.82 -3.84
CA SER A 129 14.86 16.04 -3.89
C SER A 129 14.31 17.11 -2.95
N ILE A 130 13.00 17.36 -2.96
CA ILE A 130 12.36 18.31 -2.04
C ILE A 130 12.56 17.91 -0.57
N VAL A 131 12.44 16.62 -0.27
CA VAL A 131 12.68 16.09 1.09
C VAL A 131 14.13 16.32 1.51
N ASN A 132 15.09 15.97 0.65
CA ASN A 132 16.52 16.12 0.93
C ASN A 132 16.91 17.60 1.12
N ASP A 133 16.39 18.50 0.27
CA ASP A 133 16.60 19.95 0.40
C ASP A 133 16.16 20.49 1.76
N VAL A 134 15.10 19.93 2.35
CA VAL A 134 14.63 20.27 3.70
C VAL A 134 15.57 19.67 4.75
N LEU A 135 15.88 18.39 4.62
CA LEU A 135 16.74 17.65 5.57
C LEU A 135 18.14 18.24 5.70
N ASP A 136 18.68 18.82 4.64
CA ASP A 136 19.99 19.49 4.61
C ASP A 136 20.00 20.80 5.41
N GLN A 137 18.84 21.43 5.60
CA GLN A 137 18.72 22.67 6.36
C GLN A 137 18.56 22.46 7.86
N ILE A 138 18.08 21.28 8.26
CA ILE A 138 17.69 20.95 9.62
C ILE A 138 18.92 20.63 10.48
N THR A 139 19.03 21.32 11.61
CA THR A 139 20.11 21.17 12.59
C THR A 139 19.75 20.17 13.69
N PRO A 140 20.73 19.55 14.38
CA PRO A 140 20.47 18.60 15.47
C PRO A 140 19.57 19.17 16.57
N MET A 141 19.78 20.42 16.99
CA MET A 141 18.95 21.02 18.04
C MET A 141 17.51 21.28 17.55
N THR A 142 17.31 21.51 16.25
CA THR A 142 15.97 21.58 15.67
C THR A 142 15.28 20.22 15.71
N ILE A 143 15.99 19.12 15.41
CA ILE A 143 15.44 17.76 15.52
C ILE A 143 14.98 17.47 16.95
N VAL A 144 15.80 17.83 17.93
CA VAL A 144 15.57 17.65 19.36
C VAL A 144 14.27 18.31 19.84
N HIS A 145 13.89 19.45 19.26
CA HIS A 145 12.74 20.25 19.69
C HIS A 145 11.52 20.15 18.76
N PHE A 146 11.73 19.98 17.45
CA PHE A 146 10.69 20.02 16.41
C PHE A 146 10.63 18.74 15.57
N GLY A 147 11.36 17.69 15.93
CA GLY A 147 11.47 16.45 15.15
C GLY A 147 10.12 15.82 14.82
N GLY A 148 9.24 15.68 15.80
CA GLY A 148 7.88 15.16 15.59
C GLY A 148 7.05 16.04 14.65
N THR A 149 7.13 17.36 14.79
CA THR A 149 6.46 18.31 13.91
C THR A 149 6.93 18.16 12.46
N ILE A 150 8.26 18.11 12.24
CA ILE A 150 8.85 17.96 10.91
C ILE A 150 8.47 16.61 10.28
N LEU A 151 8.53 15.52 11.06
CA LEU A 151 8.12 14.18 10.60
C LEU A 151 6.65 14.15 10.17
N ASN A 152 5.75 14.78 10.94
CA ASN A 152 4.35 14.92 10.57
C ASN A 152 4.17 15.75 9.29
N LYS A 153 4.96 16.82 9.12
CA LYS A 153 4.94 17.60 7.87
C LYS A 153 5.41 16.78 6.66
N PHE A 154 6.37 15.86 6.82
CA PHE A 154 6.74 14.92 5.76
C PHE A 154 5.62 13.93 5.41
N VAL A 155 4.88 13.42 6.40
CA VAL A 155 3.67 12.61 6.14
C VAL A 155 2.67 13.40 5.31
N GLN A 156 2.41 14.67 5.66
CA GLN A 156 1.49 15.53 4.90
C GLN A 156 1.98 15.84 3.47
N LEU A 157 3.30 15.95 3.26
CA LEU A 157 3.84 16.10 1.90
C LEU A 157 3.68 14.80 1.10
N PHE A 158 3.92 13.65 1.73
CA PHE A 158 3.77 12.35 1.08
C PHE A 158 2.31 12.07 0.72
N ASP A 159 1.36 12.38 1.61
CA ASP A 159 -0.07 12.27 1.32
C ASP A 159 -0.48 13.12 0.10
N LYS A 160 0.06 14.34 0.00
CA LYS A 160 -0.17 15.23 -1.15
C LYS A 160 0.51 14.75 -2.43
N TYR A 161 1.68 14.12 -2.32
CA TYR A 161 2.30 13.44 -3.45
C TYR A 161 1.42 12.28 -3.94
N VAL A 162 0.89 11.47 -3.04
CA VAL A 162 -0.01 10.37 -3.37
C VAL A 162 -1.32 10.86 -4.00
N GLU A 163 -1.95 11.90 -3.45
CA GLU A 163 -3.15 12.52 -4.06
C GLU A 163 -2.87 12.95 -5.50
N ALA A 164 -1.72 13.56 -5.76
CA ALA A 164 -1.34 13.97 -7.11
C ALA A 164 -1.08 12.77 -8.05
N LEU A 165 -0.59 11.63 -7.53
CA LEU A 165 -0.49 10.40 -8.31
C LEU A 165 -1.87 9.82 -8.65
N ILE A 166 -2.83 9.89 -7.72
CA ILE A 166 -4.21 9.44 -7.95
C ILE A 166 -4.85 10.24 -9.09
N GLU A 167 -4.64 11.56 -9.14
CA GLU A 167 -5.17 12.41 -10.22
C GLU A 167 -4.63 12.07 -11.62
N VAL A 168 -3.44 11.45 -11.69
CA VAL A 168 -2.78 11.05 -12.94
C VAL A 168 -3.18 9.62 -13.38
N LEU A 169 -3.66 8.79 -12.45
CA LEU A 169 -4.23 7.48 -12.81
C LEU A 169 -5.55 7.68 -13.58
N PRO A 170 -5.91 6.80 -14.53
CA PRO A 170 -7.14 6.97 -15.29
C PRO A 170 -8.38 6.92 -14.36
N GLY A 171 -9.35 7.80 -14.59
CA GLY A 171 -10.61 7.80 -13.83
C GLY A 171 -11.60 6.77 -14.37
N ALA A 172 -12.51 6.28 -13.52
CA ALA A 172 -13.54 5.32 -13.93
C ALA A 172 -14.69 5.92 -14.77
N SER A 173 -14.76 7.24 -14.93
CA SER A 173 -15.76 7.90 -15.78
C SER A 173 -15.24 9.27 -16.23
N GLU A 174 -15.06 9.47 -17.53
CA GLU A 174 -15.01 10.82 -18.11
C GLU A 174 -16.42 11.44 -18.27
N ASP A 175 -17.48 10.75 -17.81
CA ASP A 175 -18.87 11.14 -18.06
C ASP A 175 -19.56 11.97 -16.95
N ASP A 176 -18.82 12.47 -15.95
CA ASP A 176 -19.39 13.35 -14.89
C ASP A 176 -18.76 14.75 -14.83
N HIS A 177 -18.23 15.25 -15.94
CA HIS A 177 -17.75 16.63 -16.05
C HIS A 177 -18.86 17.58 -16.53
N LEU A 178 -19.89 17.73 -15.69
CA LEU A 178 -20.74 18.93 -15.65
C LEU A 178 -20.46 19.76 -14.39
N VAL A 179 -19.20 20.04 -14.04
CA VAL A 179 -18.86 21.27 -13.30
C VAL A 179 -17.47 21.76 -13.71
N GLU A 180 -17.45 23.03 -14.08
CA GLU A 180 -16.34 23.89 -14.49
C GLU A 180 -15.07 23.75 -13.63
N SER A 181 -13.91 23.94 -14.28
CA SER A 181 -12.58 24.24 -13.70
C SER A 181 -11.67 23.09 -13.24
N LYS A 182 -11.35 22.14 -14.12
CA LYS A 182 -10.02 21.48 -14.05
C LYS A 182 -9.24 21.82 -15.31
N GLU A 183 -8.13 22.55 -15.14
CA GLU A 183 -7.09 22.66 -16.16
C GLU A 183 -6.76 21.24 -16.67
N PRO A 184 -6.56 21.05 -17.98
CA PRO A 184 -6.27 19.72 -18.52
C PRO A 184 -5.02 19.16 -17.81
N ILE A 185 -5.17 18.00 -17.19
CA ILE A 185 -4.03 17.26 -16.65
C ILE A 185 -3.19 16.85 -17.86
N GLU A 186 -1.97 17.39 -17.97
CA GLU A 186 -1.12 17.23 -19.16
C GLU A 186 -0.59 15.79 -19.32
N PHE A 187 -0.51 15.03 -18.22
CA PHE A 187 -0.08 13.64 -18.21
C PHE A 187 -1.14 12.70 -17.59
N LYS A 188 -1.49 11.62 -18.29
CA LYS A 188 -2.31 10.50 -17.79
C LYS A 188 -1.54 9.18 -17.93
N ALA A 189 -1.53 8.37 -16.89
CA ALA A 189 -0.89 7.05 -16.89
C ALA A 189 -1.81 5.99 -17.52
N GLU A 190 -1.88 5.96 -18.85
CA GLU A 190 -2.85 5.10 -19.56
C GLU A 190 -2.49 3.61 -19.52
N SER A 191 -1.20 3.27 -19.56
CA SER A 191 -0.75 1.86 -19.61
C SER A 191 -0.57 1.24 -18.22
N ASP A 192 -0.86 -0.06 -18.10
CA ASP A 192 -0.62 -0.85 -16.86
C ASP A 192 0.82 -0.68 -16.34
N ALA A 193 1.80 -0.65 -17.25
CA ALA A 193 3.21 -0.47 -16.90
C ALA A 193 3.47 0.88 -16.22
N GLN A 194 2.93 1.98 -16.77
CA GLN A 194 3.06 3.31 -16.18
C GLN A 194 2.38 3.38 -14.81
N GLN A 195 1.15 2.87 -14.70
CA GLN A 195 0.40 2.88 -13.44
C GLN A 195 1.13 2.08 -12.35
N ILE A 196 1.59 0.86 -12.68
CA ILE A 196 2.36 0.02 -11.76
C ILE A 196 3.69 0.70 -11.39
N GLN A 197 4.35 1.39 -12.32
CA GLN A 197 5.60 2.10 -12.02
C GLN A 197 5.39 3.26 -11.04
N LEU A 198 4.32 4.03 -11.19
CA LEU A 198 3.95 5.09 -10.24
C LEU A 198 3.70 4.52 -8.84
N ILE A 199 2.90 3.45 -8.75
CA ILE A 199 2.61 2.75 -7.48
C ILE A 199 3.90 2.22 -6.87
N GLY A 200 4.72 1.49 -7.64
CA GLY A 200 5.99 0.94 -7.17
C GLY A 200 6.97 2.00 -6.67
N THR A 201 7.00 3.16 -7.34
CA THR A 201 7.80 4.32 -6.91
C THR A 201 7.29 4.86 -5.57
N ALA A 202 5.99 5.06 -5.41
CA ALA A 202 5.40 5.54 -4.16
C ALA A 202 5.68 4.59 -2.98
N TYR A 203 5.52 3.28 -3.18
CA TYR A 203 5.87 2.26 -2.18
C TYR A 203 7.36 2.32 -1.83
N THR A 204 8.24 2.41 -2.83
CA THR A 204 9.69 2.49 -2.60
C THR A 204 10.08 3.76 -1.82
N VAL A 205 9.44 4.89 -2.10
CA VAL A 205 9.62 6.12 -1.34
C VAL A 205 9.22 5.93 0.12
N ALA A 206 8.04 5.36 0.39
CA ALA A 206 7.51 5.21 1.73
C ALA A 206 8.21 4.12 2.57
N ASP A 207 8.58 2.99 1.97
CA ASP A 207 9.15 1.85 2.69
C ASP A 207 10.67 1.91 2.86
N GLU A 208 11.38 2.58 1.93
CA GLU A 208 12.83 2.56 1.88
C GLU A 208 13.45 3.96 1.93
N LEU A 209 13.16 4.82 0.94
CA LEU A 209 13.91 6.06 0.75
C LEU A 209 13.65 7.09 1.84
N LEU A 210 12.37 7.36 2.15
CA LEU A 210 11.99 8.34 3.16
C LEU A 210 12.39 7.87 4.56
N PRO A 211 12.13 6.62 4.99
CA PRO A 211 12.62 6.10 6.28
C PRO A 211 14.14 6.16 6.42
N ALA A 212 14.89 5.84 5.37
CA ALA A 212 16.35 5.95 5.38
C ALA A 212 16.80 7.41 5.56
N ALA A 213 16.17 8.36 4.85
CA ALA A 213 16.52 9.78 4.90
C ALA A 213 16.23 10.42 6.27
N VAL A 214 15.16 9.99 6.96
CA VAL A 214 14.79 10.54 8.27
C VAL A 214 15.33 9.75 9.46
N SER A 215 16.12 8.69 9.26
CA SER A 215 16.69 7.86 10.32
C SER A 215 17.34 8.67 11.46
N LYS A 216 18.11 9.72 11.09
CA LYS A 216 18.74 10.66 12.01
C LYS A 216 17.79 11.30 13.04
N PHE A 217 16.51 11.47 12.70
CA PHE A 217 15.51 12.03 13.61
C PHE A 217 15.27 11.12 14.81
N PHE A 218 15.20 9.82 14.57
CA PHE A 218 14.94 8.83 15.61
C PHE A 218 16.20 8.56 16.42
N ASP A 219 17.38 8.51 15.77
CA ASP A 219 18.66 8.31 16.44
C ASP A 219 18.97 9.44 17.45
N ILE A 220 18.86 10.70 17.01
CA ILE A 220 19.14 11.87 17.87
C ILE A 220 18.15 11.97 19.03
N GLN A 221 16.88 11.63 18.81
CA GLN A 221 15.88 11.60 19.88
C GLN A 221 16.16 10.50 20.91
N THR A 222 16.67 9.34 20.47
CA THR A 222 17.14 8.31 21.41
C THR A 222 18.36 8.74 22.23
N GLU A 223 19.28 9.53 21.67
CA GLU A 223 20.47 10.00 22.38
C GLU A 223 20.17 11.08 23.42
N LYS A 224 19.32 12.07 23.10
CA LYS A 224 18.87 13.14 24.02
C LYS A 224 18.38 12.57 25.35
N LYS A 225 17.60 11.49 25.31
CA LYS A 225 16.97 10.91 26.51
C LYS A 225 17.93 10.08 27.35
N ARG A 226 19.02 9.54 26.77
CA ARG A 226 20.10 8.88 27.54
C ARG A 226 20.87 9.86 28.43
N ILE A 227 21.01 11.10 27.98
CA ILE A 227 21.74 12.16 28.69
C ILE A 227 20.85 12.85 29.75
N GLY A 228 19.52 12.76 29.61
CA GLY A 228 18.54 13.52 30.40
C GLY A 228 17.92 12.84 31.64
N GLY A 229 18.31 11.63 32.04
CA GLY A 229 17.74 11.02 33.26
C GLY A 229 18.31 9.67 33.71
N THR A 230 18.87 9.66 34.92
CA THR A 230 19.01 8.50 35.81
C THR A 230 17.63 8.11 36.34
N GLY A 231 17.19 6.87 36.14
CA GLY A 231 15.98 6.33 36.77
C GLY A 231 15.41 5.12 36.04
N GLU A 232 15.34 4.00 36.74
CA GLU A 232 14.90 2.67 36.32
C GLU A 232 13.58 2.66 35.53
N GLY A 233 13.52 1.82 34.49
CA GLY A 233 12.26 1.50 33.80
C GLY A 233 12.48 0.95 32.39
N LEU A 234 12.22 -0.34 32.21
CA LEU A 234 12.31 -1.13 30.97
C LEU A 234 11.46 -0.64 29.76
N GLY A 235 10.98 0.61 29.73
CA GLY A 235 9.99 1.10 28.74
C GLY A 235 10.48 2.11 27.70
N SER A 236 11.69 2.69 27.82
CA SER A 236 12.02 3.89 27.02
C SER A 236 12.46 3.64 25.57
N GLY A 237 12.95 2.44 25.23
CA GLY A 237 13.15 2.04 23.83
C GLY A 237 11.83 1.76 23.10
N SER A 238 10.76 1.49 23.86
CA SER A 238 9.44 1.17 23.31
C SER A 238 8.76 2.39 22.71
N ILE A 239 8.80 3.56 23.36
CA ILE A 239 8.07 4.77 22.93
C ILE A 239 8.56 5.29 21.56
N TYR A 240 9.87 5.39 21.33
CA TYR A 240 10.37 5.82 20.01
C TYR A 240 10.17 4.76 18.93
N SER A 241 10.20 3.47 19.30
CA SER A 241 9.78 2.41 18.40
C SER A 241 8.29 2.53 18.05
N ILE A 242 7.44 2.98 18.99
CA ILE A 242 6.02 3.26 18.76
C ILE A 242 5.84 4.46 17.84
N GLU A 243 6.50 5.60 18.09
CA GLU A 243 6.43 6.80 17.23
C GLU A 243 6.89 6.51 15.80
N TYR A 244 7.99 5.78 15.62
CA TYR A 244 8.46 5.35 14.30
C TYR A 244 7.44 4.43 13.60
N LYS A 245 6.87 3.47 14.34
CA LYS A 245 5.84 2.56 13.81
C LYS A 245 4.57 3.31 13.43
N GLU A 246 4.14 4.29 14.22
CA GLU A 246 2.99 5.14 13.94
C GLU A 246 3.23 6.02 12.72
N TRP A 247 4.40 6.65 12.64
CA TRP A 247 4.80 7.44 11.48
C TRP A 247 4.81 6.59 10.20
N LYS A 248 5.38 5.38 10.26
CA LYS A 248 5.35 4.43 9.13
C LYS A 248 3.92 3.98 8.80
N ARG A 249 3.06 3.77 9.79
CA ARG A 249 1.63 3.45 9.58
C ARG A 249 0.90 4.59 8.86
N SER A 250 1.20 5.84 9.18
CA SER A 250 0.62 7.00 8.49
C SER A 250 1.03 7.06 7.02
N LEU A 251 2.29 6.74 6.68
CA LEU A 251 2.71 6.63 5.28
C LEU A 251 1.98 5.49 4.55
N GLN A 252 1.82 4.35 5.22
CA GLN A 252 1.09 3.21 4.66
C GLN A 252 -0.38 3.56 4.39
N HIS A 253 -1.02 4.35 5.26
CA HIS A 253 -2.39 4.79 5.02
C HIS A 253 -2.53 5.62 3.73
N SER A 254 -1.57 6.50 3.43
CA SER A 254 -1.56 7.20 2.14
C SER A 254 -1.37 6.23 0.97
N LEU A 255 -0.46 5.25 1.07
CA LEU A 255 -0.29 4.22 0.04
C LEU A 255 -1.54 3.37 -0.20
N ASP A 256 -2.29 3.08 0.87
CA ASP A 256 -3.52 2.31 0.77
C ASP A 256 -4.56 3.05 -0.09
N LYS A 257 -4.65 4.39 0.02
CA LYS A 257 -5.51 5.21 -0.87
C LYS A 257 -5.15 5.02 -2.35
N LEU A 258 -3.86 5.08 -2.68
CA LEU A 258 -3.37 4.92 -4.06
C LEU A 258 -3.68 3.52 -4.61
N ARG A 259 -3.36 2.50 -3.81
CA ARG A 259 -3.61 1.09 -4.17
C ARG A 259 -5.10 0.84 -4.37
N ASP A 260 -5.93 1.31 -3.44
CA ASP A 260 -7.36 1.07 -3.48
C ASP A 260 -8.01 1.80 -4.66
N HIS A 261 -7.55 3.01 -5.01
CA HIS A 261 -7.97 3.70 -6.24
C HIS A 261 -7.62 2.89 -7.50
N PHE A 262 -6.37 2.44 -7.62
CA PHE A 262 -5.93 1.61 -8.74
C PHE A 262 -6.73 0.31 -8.85
N CYS A 263 -6.92 -0.40 -7.74
CA CYS A 263 -7.67 -1.66 -7.72
C CYS A 263 -9.13 -1.42 -8.09
N LEU A 264 -9.78 -0.39 -7.53
CA LEU A 264 -11.17 -0.06 -7.84
C LEU A 264 -11.36 0.26 -9.32
N GLN A 265 -10.47 1.07 -9.90
CA GLN A 265 -10.50 1.41 -11.32
C GLN A 265 -10.39 0.14 -12.19
N TYR A 266 -9.46 -0.75 -11.85
CA TYR A 266 -9.29 -2.01 -12.58
C TYR A 266 -10.54 -2.89 -12.48
N VAL A 267 -11.13 -2.98 -11.28
CA VAL A 267 -12.36 -3.75 -11.05
C VAL A 267 -13.55 -3.17 -11.80
N LEU A 268 -13.73 -1.84 -11.82
CA LEU A 268 -14.77 -1.18 -12.62
C LEU A 268 -14.59 -1.47 -14.12
N SER A 269 -13.35 -1.39 -14.63
CA SER A 269 -13.07 -1.73 -16.03
C SER A 269 -13.37 -3.20 -16.37
N PHE A 270 -13.23 -4.09 -15.39
CA PHE A 270 -13.50 -5.52 -15.54
C PHE A 270 -15.01 -5.85 -15.46
N ILE A 271 -15.72 -5.26 -14.49
CA ILE A 271 -17.16 -5.50 -14.28
C ILE A 271 -17.99 -4.96 -15.45
N TYR A 272 -17.69 -3.74 -15.88
CA TYR A 272 -18.41 -3.06 -16.97
C TYR A 272 -17.86 -3.43 -18.34
N LEU A 273 -17.03 -4.47 -18.44
CA LEU A 273 -16.51 -4.95 -19.71
C LEU A 273 -17.68 -5.42 -20.60
N GLU A 274 -17.77 -4.87 -21.80
CA GLU A 274 -18.79 -5.27 -22.76
C GLU A 274 -18.53 -6.67 -23.33
N GLY A 275 -19.57 -7.49 -23.43
CA GLY A 275 -19.52 -8.81 -24.08
C GLY A 275 -19.82 -10.00 -23.16
N LYS A 276 -19.41 -11.20 -23.60
CA LYS A 276 -19.72 -12.48 -22.93
C LYS A 276 -19.01 -12.71 -21.59
N SER A 277 -18.03 -11.87 -21.27
CA SER A 277 -17.27 -11.91 -20.01
C SER A 277 -17.76 -10.89 -18.99
N ARG A 278 -18.87 -10.19 -19.26
CA ARG A 278 -19.52 -9.29 -18.30
C ARG A 278 -19.99 -10.09 -17.08
N LEU A 279 -19.68 -9.58 -15.88
CA LEU A 279 -20.15 -10.17 -14.64
C LEU A 279 -21.63 -9.81 -14.42
N ASP A 280 -22.52 -10.81 -14.48
CA ASP A 280 -23.98 -10.66 -14.35
C ASP A 280 -24.56 -11.90 -13.68
N ALA A 281 -25.37 -11.75 -12.64
CA ALA A 281 -25.98 -12.86 -11.91
C ALA A 281 -26.81 -13.80 -12.82
N ARG A 282 -27.31 -13.30 -13.96
CA ARG A 282 -28.06 -14.10 -14.94
C ARG A 282 -27.27 -15.26 -15.54
N MET A 283 -25.94 -15.23 -15.50
CA MET A 283 -25.13 -16.38 -15.93
C MET A 283 -25.35 -17.63 -15.09
N TYR A 284 -25.81 -17.46 -13.84
CA TYR A 284 -26.16 -18.57 -12.95
C TYR A 284 -27.62 -19.03 -13.14
N LEU A 285 -28.39 -18.36 -13.98
CA LEU A 285 -29.77 -18.72 -14.32
C LEU A 285 -29.85 -19.48 -15.65
N GLU A 286 -29.11 -19.00 -16.66
CA GLU A 286 -29.13 -19.53 -18.03
C GLU A 286 -27.99 -20.52 -18.27
N LEU A 287 -28.04 -21.69 -17.64
CA LEU A 287 -27.29 -22.83 -18.18
C LEU A 287 -28.10 -23.43 -19.33
N LYS A 288 -27.73 -23.06 -20.56
CA LYS A 288 -28.31 -23.64 -21.78
C LYS A 288 -28.18 -25.16 -21.73
N THR A 289 -29.13 -25.80 -22.40
CA THR A 289 -29.42 -27.22 -22.67
C THR A 289 -28.27 -28.14 -23.12
N ASP A 290 -27.02 -27.81 -22.78
CA ASP A 290 -25.80 -28.60 -22.93
C ASP A 290 -25.40 -29.22 -21.57
N ASP A 291 -26.40 -29.62 -20.78
CA ASP A 291 -26.27 -30.23 -19.44
C ASP A 291 -25.24 -31.38 -19.41
N LEU A 292 -25.05 -32.08 -20.54
CA LEU A 292 -24.07 -33.17 -20.66
C LEU A 292 -22.61 -32.68 -20.65
N LEU A 293 -22.33 -31.47 -21.14
CA LEU A 293 -20.97 -30.93 -21.21
C LEU A 293 -20.48 -30.40 -19.85
N TRP A 294 -21.37 -29.79 -19.06
CA TRP A 294 -21.02 -29.28 -17.73
C TRP A 294 -20.86 -30.41 -16.71
N GLU A 295 -21.66 -31.47 -16.83
CA GLU A 295 -21.50 -32.70 -16.03
C GLU A 295 -20.20 -33.47 -16.38
N CYS A 296 -19.65 -33.30 -17.59
CA CYS A 296 -18.45 -34.00 -18.05
C CYS A 296 -17.15 -33.20 -17.88
N ASP A 297 -17.16 -31.87 -18.02
CA ASP A 297 -15.98 -30.99 -17.85
C ASP A 297 -16.39 -29.64 -17.19
N PRO A 298 -16.63 -29.64 -15.86
CA PRO A 298 -17.00 -28.42 -15.14
C PRO A 298 -15.89 -27.37 -15.27
N SER A 299 -16.25 -26.13 -15.60
CA SER A 299 -15.28 -25.03 -15.69
C SER A 299 -15.82 -23.74 -15.04
N PRO A 300 -14.93 -22.87 -14.53
CA PRO A 300 -15.33 -21.56 -14.04
C PRO A 300 -16.02 -20.75 -15.13
N SER A 301 -16.92 -19.86 -14.76
CA SER A 301 -17.63 -19.03 -15.75
C SER A 301 -16.69 -18.04 -16.44
N LEU A 302 -17.10 -17.59 -17.64
CA LEU A 302 -16.27 -16.76 -18.52
C LEU A 302 -15.70 -15.48 -17.87
N PRO A 303 -16.42 -14.75 -17.00
CA PRO A 303 -15.85 -13.60 -16.30
C PRO A 303 -14.64 -14.00 -15.45
N PHE A 304 -14.73 -15.06 -14.64
CA PHE A 304 -13.63 -15.45 -13.76
C PHE A 304 -12.44 -16.03 -14.55
N GLN A 305 -12.70 -16.74 -15.65
CA GLN A 305 -11.64 -17.11 -16.58
C GLN A 305 -10.93 -15.87 -17.16
N ALA A 306 -11.68 -14.84 -17.57
CA ALA A 306 -11.11 -13.60 -18.06
C ALA A 306 -10.33 -12.84 -16.96
N LEU A 307 -10.82 -12.87 -15.71
CA LEU A 307 -10.14 -12.30 -14.55
C LEU A 307 -8.76 -12.95 -14.35
N PHE A 308 -8.67 -14.27 -14.44
CA PHE A 308 -7.38 -14.97 -14.31
C PHE A 308 -6.39 -14.55 -15.39
N VAL A 309 -6.83 -14.48 -16.65
CA VAL A 309 -5.98 -14.02 -17.77
C VAL A 309 -5.50 -12.59 -17.53
N LYS A 310 -6.39 -11.69 -17.10
CA LYS A 310 -6.05 -10.30 -16.80
C LYS A 310 -5.07 -10.16 -15.64
N LEU A 311 -5.30 -10.88 -14.54
CA LEU A 311 -4.38 -10.93 -13.40
C LEU A 311 -3.00 -11.47 -13.80
N ARG A 312 -2.92 -12.47 -14.67
CA ARG A 312 -1.64 -12.97 -15.20
C ARG A 312 -0.92 -11.96 -16.07
N GLN A 313 -1.63 -11.27 -16.96
CA GLN A 313 -1.06 -10.18 -17.76
C GLN A 313 -0.48 -9.08 -16.86
N LEU A 314 -1.26 -8.64 -15.88
CA LEU A 314 -0.83 -7.64 -14.91
C LEU A 314 0.34 -8.13 -14.06
N ALA A 315 0.34 -9.41 -13.66
CA ALA A 315 1.45 -10.01 -12.94
C ALA A 315 2.73 -10.01 -13.78
N SER A 316 2.66 -10.30 -15.08
CA SER A 316 3.81 -10.22 -15.98
C SER A 316 4.37 -8.79 -16.05
N VAL A 317 3.51 -7.82 -16.33
CA VAL A 317 3.90 -6.40 -16.42
C VAL A 317 4.49 -5.92 -15.10
N ALA A 318 3.89 -6.29 -13.96
CA ALA A 318 4.42 -5.96 -12.65
C ALA A 318 5.76 -6.64 -12.37
N GLY A 319 5.98 -7.86 -12.84
CA GLY A 319 7.28 -8.55 -12.75
C GLY A 319 8.37 -7.78 -13.49
N ASP A 320 8.06 -7.25 -14.66
CA ASP A 320 9.00 -6.49 -15.51
C ASP A 320 9.29 -5.09 -14.96
N VAL A 321 8.27 -4.41 -14.44
CA VAL A 321 8.39 -3.03 -13.93
C VAL A 321 8.91 -2.97 -12.49
N LEU A 322 8.56 -3.95 -11.66
CA LEU A 322 8.89 -4.01 -10.23
C LEU A 322 10.00 -5.02 -9.93
N LEU A 323 11.09 -4.98 -10.71
CA LEU A 323 12.23 -5.89 -10.52
C LEU A 323 12.77 -5.87 -9.08
N GLY A 324 12.83 -7.04 -8.46
CA GLY A 324 13.28 -7.21 -7.06
C GLY A 324 12.27 -6.74 -6.00
N LYS A 325 11.05 -6.37 -6.40
CA LYS A 325 9.99 -5.86 -5.52
C LYS A 325 8.74 -6.76 -5.51
N GLU A 326 8.99 -8.08 -5.51
CA GLU A 326 7.96 -9.14 -5.53
C GLU A 326 6.89 -8.97 -4.44
N LYS A 327 7.26 -8.44 -3.28
CA LYS A 327 6.31 -8.16 -2.20
C LYS A 327 5.23 -7.15 -2.64
N ILE A 328 5.61 -6.07 -3.32
CA ILE A 328 4.67 -5.04 -3.79
C ILE A 328 3.73 -5.65 -4.82
N GLN A 329 4.27 -6.40 -5.79
CA GLN A 329 3.50 -7.12 -6.80
C GLN A 329 2.45 -8.05 -6.16
N LYS A 330 2.86 -8.93 -5.23
CA LYS A 330 1.95 -9.88 -4.59
C LYS A 330 0.87 -9.20 -3.75
N VAL A 331 1.21 -8.12 -3.05
CA VAL A 331 0.23 -7.33 -2.28
C VAL A 331 -0.77 -6.63 -3.20
N LEU A 332 -0.31 -6.08 -4.33
CA LEU A 332 -1.17 -5.43 -5.31
C LEU A 332 -2.17 -6.41 -5.94
N LEU A 333 -1.69 -7.58 -6.38
CA LEU A 333 -2.54 -8.60 -7.01
C LEU A 333 -3.51 -9.25 -6.02
N SER A 334 -3.08 -9.45 -4.78
CA SER A 334 -3.95 -9.86 -3.68
C SER A 334 -5.08 -8.85 -3.46
N ARG A 335 -4.76 -7.56 -3.34
CA ARG A 335 -5.76 -6.50 -3.15
C ARG A 335 -6.73 -6.40 -4.33
N LEU A 336 -6.24 -6.54 -5.56
CA LEU A 336 -7.09 -6.51 -6.75
C LEU A 336 -8.10 -7.66 -6.71
N THR A 337 -7.64 -8.87 -6.42
CA THR A 337 -8.49 -10.06 -6.28
C THR A 337 -9.52 -9.87 -5.16
N GLU A 338 -9.08 -9.36 -4.01
CA GLU A 338 -9.96 -9.03 -2.88
C GLU A 338 -11.02 -7.99 -3.26
N THR A 339 -10.66 -6.97 -4.05
CA THR A 339 -11.58 -5.91 -4.47
C THR A 339 -12.69 -6.44 -5.38
N VAL A 340 -12.38 -7.40 -6.27
CA VAL A 340 -13.41 -8.09 -7.09
C VAL A 340 -14.42 -8.82 -6.21
N VAL A 341 -13.93 -9.59 -5.23
CA VAL A 341 -14.80 -10.38 -4.34
C VAL A 341 -15.60 -9.47 -3.40
N MET A 342 -14.99 -8.40 -2.87
CA MET A 342 -15.71 -7.40 -2.08
C MET A 342 -16.83 -6.74 -2.88
N TRP A 343 -16.59 -6.38 -4.15
CA TRP A 343 -17.63 -5.83 -5.02
C TRP A 343 -18.78 -6.83 -5.16
N LEU A 344 -18.48 -8.08 -5.52
CA LEU A 344 -19.49 -9.13 -5.71
C LEU A 344 -20.32 -9.37 -4.43
N SER A 345 -19.67 -9.34 -3.26
CA SER A 345 -20.35 -9.49 -1.97
C SER A 345 -21.33 -8.35 -1.67
N ASN A 346 -21.00 -7.13 -2.09
CA ASN A 346 -21.72 -5.91 -1.74
C ASN A 346 -22.71 -5.44 -2.83
N GLU A 347 -22.62 -5.96 -4.04
CA GLU A 347 -23.43 -5.52 -5.18
C GLU A 347 -24.88 -6.02 -5.06
N GLN A 348 -25.78 -5.16 -4.58
CA GLN A 348 -27.16 -5.57 -4.33
C GLN A 348 -27.92 -5.91 -5.62
N GLU A 349 -27.67 -5.20 -6.73
CA GLU A 349 -28.30 -5.51 -8.02
C GLU A 349 -27.98 -6.92 -8.51
N PHE A 350 -26.76 -7.40 -8.21
CA PHE A 350 -26.37 -8.78 -8.50
C PHE A 350 -27.16 -9.78 -7.66
N TRP A 351 -27.36 -9.50 -6.37
CA TRP A 351 -28.07 -10.42 -5.47
C TRP A 351 -29.60 -10.40 -5.63
N ASP A 352 -30.19 -9.27 -6.01
CA ASP A 352 -31.63 -9.12 -6.25
C ASP A 352 -32.15 -10.12 -7.29
N VAL A 353 -31.30 -10.53 -8.24
CA VAL A 353 -31.63 -11.53 -9.27
C VAL A 353 -31.98 -12.89 -8.64
N PHE A 354 -31.32 -13.28 -7.55
CA PHE A 354 -31.63 -14.54 -6.85
C PHE A 354 -32.87 -14.42 -5.94
N GLU A 355 -33.21 -13.20 -5.54
CA GLU A 355 -34.38 -12.89 -4.72
C GLU A 355 -35.66 -12.77 -5.55
N ASP A 356 -35.54 -12.51 -6.86
CA ASP A 356 -36.68 -12.42 -7.79
C ASP A 356 -37.46 -13.75 -7.87
N GLN A 357 -38.68 -13.72 -7.34
CA GLN A 357 -39.57 -14.87 -7.28
C GLN A 357 -40.06 -15.35 -8.65
N SER A 358 -39.99 -14.50 -9.69
CA SER A 358 -40.41 -14.85 -11.05
C SER A 358 -39.43 -15.79 -11.76
N ILE A 359 -38.19 -15.86 -11.26
CA ILE A 359 -37.09 -16.62 -11.88
C ILE A 359 -36.95 -17.99 -11.19
N GLN A 360 -36.89 -19.09 -11.94
CA GLN A 360 -36.63 -20.40 -11.34
C GLN A 360 -35.13 -20.62 -11.12
N LEU A 361 -34.70 -20.75 -9.86
CA LEU A 361 -33.33 -21.13 -9.53
C LEU A 361 -33.12 -22.63 -9.73
N ARG A 362 -31.95 -22.99 -10.29
CA ARG A 362 -31.53 -24.38 -10.48
C ARG A 362 -30.32 -24.71 -9.61
N PRO A 363 -30.17 -25.96 -9.14
CA PRO A 363 -29.01 -26.33 -8.35
C PRO A 363 -27.67 -26.17 -9.08
N SER A 364 -27.64 -26.32 -10.41
CA SER A 364 -26.45 -26.09 -11.23
C SER A 364 -25.95 -24.65 -11.17
N GLY A 365 -26.84 -23.67 -11.01
CA GLY A 365 -26.46 -22.26 -10.80
C GLY A 365 -25.69 -22.05 -9.50
N LEU A 366 -26.13 -22.72 -8.42
CA LEU A 366 -25.44 -22.69 -7.12
C LEU A 366 -24.08 -23.39 -7.20
N GLN A 367 -24.01 -24.55 -7.85
CA GLN A 367 -22.75 -25.26 -8.08
C GLN A 367 -21.76 -24.41 -8.89
N GLN A 368 -22.20 -23.75 -9.96
CA GLN A 368 -21.33 -22.86 -10.76
C GLN A 368 -20.83 -21.66 -9.95
N LEU A 369 -21.69 -21.03 -9.14
CA LEU A 369 -21.28 -19.91 -8.28
C LEU A 369 -20.22 -20.35 -7.26
N ILE A 370 -20.40 -21.50 -6.61
CA ILE A 370 -19.42 -22.04 -5.68
C ILE A 370 -18.11 -22.37 -6.41
N LEU A 371 -18.18 -23.03 -7.58
CA LEU A 371 -16.98 -23.30 -8.40
C LEU A 371 -16.22 -22.02 -8.76
N ASP A 372 -16.93 -20.96 -9.14
CA ASP A 372 -16.32 -19.66 -9.45
C ASP A 372 -15.62 -19.05 -8.23
N MET A 373 -16.22 -19.17 -7.04
CA MET A 373 -15.62 -18.67 -5.81
C MET A 373 -14.37 -19.46 -5.40
N HIS A 374 -14.40 -20.78 -5.52
CA HIS A 374 -13.21 -21.62 -5.31
C HIS A 374 -12.11 -21.29 -6.33
N PHE A 375 -12.48 -21.04 -7.58
CA PHE A 375 -11.56 -20.61 -8.62
C PHE A 375 -10.86 -19.30 -8.25
N VAL A 376 -11.58 -18.30 -7.74
CA VAL A 376 -10.95 -17.03 -7.31
C VAL A 376 -9.94 -17.22 -6.18
N VAL A 377 -10.23 -18.09 -5.20
CA VAL A 377 -9.25 -18.43 -4.15
C VAL A 377 -8.03 -19.11 -4.76
N GLU A 378 -8.24 -20.06 -5.67
CA GLU A 378 -7.17 -20.82 -6.30
C GLU A 378 -6.29 -19.94 -7.21
N ILE A 379 -6.83 -18.87 -7.82
CA ILE A 379 -6.03 -17.85 -8.53
C ILE A 379 -4.99 -17.24 -7.57
N ALA A 380 -5.41 -16.86 -6.36
CA ALA A 380 -4.52 -16.26 -5.37
C ALA A 380 -3.49 -17.28 -4.84
N VAL A 381 -3.88 -18.54 -4.67
CA VAL A 381 -2.98 -19.63 -4.26
C VAL A 381 -1.93 -19.92 -5.34
N CYS A 382 -2.35 -20.09 -6.59
CA CYS A 382 -1.47 -20.31 -7.74
C CYS A 382 -0.46 -19.17 -7.92
N GLY A 383 -0.92 -17.92 -7.82
CA GLY A 383 -0.07 -16.73 -7.87
C GLY A 383 0.84 -16.53 -6.65
N ARG A 384 0.66 -17.34 -5.58
CA ARG A 384 1.33 -17.19 -4.27
C ARG A 384 1.08 -15.80 -3.66
N TYR A 385 -0.12 -15.28 -3.87
CA TYR A 385 -0.58 -14.04 -3.26
C TYR A 385 -1.13 -14.32 -1.85
N PRO A 386 -1.11 -13.34 -0.94
CA PRO A 386 -1.91 -13.42 0.28
C PRO A 386 -3.39 -13.71 -0.07
N HIS A 387 -3.92 -14.86 0.34
CA HIS A 387 -5.27 -15.31 -0.04
C HIS A 387 -6.27 -15.30 1.13
N ARG A 388 -5.83 -15.20 2.39
CA ARG A 388 -6.73 -15.26 3.56
C ARG A 388 -7.89 -14.25 3.52
N PRO A 389 -7.68 -12.96 3.17
CA PRO A 389 -8.78 -12.01 3.06
C PRO A 389 -9.78 -12.39 1.95
N VAL A 390 -9.26 -12.84 0.80
CA VAL A 390 -10.08 -13.33 -0.32
C VAL A 390 -10.92 -14.53 0.10
N GLN A 391 -10.31 -15.51 0.77
CA GLN A 391 -10.99 -16.71 1.27
C GLN A 391 -12.11 -16.39 2.26
N GLN A 392 -11.89 -15.43 3.16
CA GLN A 392 -12.91 -14.99 4.11
C GLN A 392 -14.13 -14.39 3.40
N LEU A 393 -13.90 -13.51 2.42
CA LEU A 393 -14.98 -12.91 1.62
C LEU A 393 -15.71 -13.96 0.76
N VAL A 394 -14.96 -14.89 0.16
CA VAL A 394 -15.52 -16.02 -0.59
C VAL A 394 -16.44 -16.87 0.29
N SER A 395 -16.04 -17.17 1.52
CA SER A 395 -16.88 -17.90 2.47
C SER A 395 -18.19 -17.18 2.79
N VAL A 396 -18.15 -15.84 2.90
CA VAL A 396 -19.35 -15.01 3.08
C VAL A 396 -20.27 -15.10 1.85
N ILE A 397 -19.73 -15.03 0.64
CA ILE A 397 -20.50 -15.15 -0.61
C ILE A 397 -21.14 -16.53 -0.75
N ILE A 398 -20.38 -17.60 -0.51
CA ILE A 398 -20.90 -18.98 -0.56
C ILE A 398 -22.02 -19.16 0.44
N THR A 399 -21.85 -18.68 1.68
CA THR A 399 -22.88 -18.76 2.73
C THR A 399 -24.15 -18.00 2.32
N ARG A 400 -24.00 -16.79 1.76
CA ARG A 400 -25.12 -15.98 1.25
C ARG A 400 -25.84 -16.68 0.10
N ALA A 401 -25.10 -17.27 -0.85
CA ALA A 401 -25.66 -18.01 -1.97
C ALA A 401 -26.45 -19.24 -1.51
N ILE A 402 -25.89 -20.05 -0.59
CA ILE A 402 -26.58 -21.21 -0.02
C ILE A 402 -27.90 -20.78 0.64
N ALA A 403 -27.88 -19.70 1.42
CA ALA A 403 -29.08 -19.18 2.07
C ALA A 403 -30.14 -18.73 1.05
N ALA A 404 -29.75 -17.96 0.02
CA ALA A 404 -30.66 -17.47 -1.02
C ALA A 404 -31.32 -18.63 -1.79
N PHE A 405 -30.55 -19.66 -2.16
CA PHE A 405 -31.08 -20.82 -2.88
C PHE A 405 -31.95 -21.73 -1.99
N SER A 406 -31.60 -21.88 -0.71
CA SER A 406 -32.38 -22.67 0.25
C SER A 406 -33.78 -22.11 0.46
N VAL A 407 -33.92 -20.78 0.57
CA VAL A 407 -35.22 -20.10 0.68
C VAL A 407 -36.11 -20.38 -0.54
N ARG A 408 -35.51 -20.69 -1.68
CA ARG A 408 -36.18 -20.98 -2.95
C ARG A 408 -36.42 -22.49 -3.18
N ASN A 409 -36.31 -23.30 -2.13
CA ASN A 409 -36.48 -24.77 -2.13
C ASN A 409 -35.43 -25.54 -2.95
N VAL A 410 -34.25 -24.96 -3.18
CA VAL A 410 -33.09 -25.72 -3.67
C VAL A 410 -32.38 -26.29 -2.44
N ASP A 411 -32.44 -27.60 -2.22
CA ASP A 411 -31.80 -28.26 -1.09
C ASP A 411 -30.28 -28.37 -1.31
N PRO A 412 -29.44 -27.63 -0.54
CA PRO A 412 -28.00 -27.65 -0.71
C PRO A 412 -27.39 -29.03 -0.41
N GLN A 413 -27.97 -29.81 0.50
CA GLN A 413 -27.38 -31.07 0.97
C GLN A 413 -27.50 -32.20 -0.05
N SER A 414 -28.57 -32.21 -0.84
CA SER A 414 -28.74 -33.19 -1.93
C SER A 414 -28.18 -32.72 -3.27
N SER A 415 -27.88 -31.44 -3.42
CA SER A 415 -27.45 -30.86 -4.70
C SER A 415 -25.98 -30.49 -4.80
N LEU A 416 -25.27 -30.31 -3.68
CA LEU A 416 -23.86 -29.91 -3.71
C LEU A 416 -22.91 -31.11 -3.56
N PRO A 417 -21.88 -31.21 -4.41
CA PRO A 417 -20.70 -32.04 -4.15
C PRO A 417 -19.97 -31.62 -2.87
N GLU A 418 -19.00 -32.45 -2.45
CA GLU A 418 -18.08 -32.11 -1.37
C GLU A 418 -17.20 -30.90 -1.75
N ASP A 419 -16.78 -30.13 -0.75
CA ASP A 419 -15.94 -28.93 -0.94
C ASP A 419 -14.62 -29.22 -1.71
N GLU A 420 -14.04 -30.39 -1.44
CA GLU A 420 -12.83 -30.89 -2.12
C GLU A 420 -13.01 -31.01 -3.63
N TRP A 421 -14.21 -31.35 -4.09
CA TRP A 421 -14.53 -31.45 -5.51
C TRP A 421 -14.40 -30.08 -6.19
N PHE A 422 -14.92 -29.02 -5.58
CA PHE A 422 -14.82 -27.66 -6.13
C PHE A 422 -13.36 -27.17 -6.17
N LEU A 423 -12.58 -27.48 -5.13
CA LEU A 423 -11.15 -27.15 -5.08
C LEU A 423 -10.37 -27.84 -6.19
N ASP A 424 -10.62 -29.13 -6.42
CA ASP A 424 -9.90 -29.88 -7.45
C ASP A 424 -10.29 -29.45 -8.86
N MET A 425 -11.57 -29.17 -9.11
CA MET A 425 -12.02 -28.61 -10.39
C MET A 425 -11.42 -27.22 -10.65
N ALA A 426 -11.33 -26.36 -9.64
CA ALA A 426 -10.65 -25.07 -9.75
C ALA A 426 -9.16 -25.22 -10.12
N LYS A 427 -8.43 -26.15 -9.48
CA LYS A 427 -7.02 -26.44 -9.81
C LYS A 427 -6.87 -26.95 -11.25
N VAL A 428 -7.75 -27.87 -11.68
CA VAL A 428 -7.75 -28.40 -13.05
C VAL A 428 -7.96 -27.27 -14.05
N ALA A 429 -8.90 -26.37 -13.79
CA ALA A 429 -9.16 -25.21 -14.65
C ALA A 429 -7.94 -24.28 -14.78
N ILE A 430 -7.25 -23.99 -13.66
CA ILE A 430 -6.00 -23.21 -13.68
C ILE A 430 -4.93 -23.91 -14.51
N ASN A 431 -4.71 -25.21 -14.29
CA ASN A 431 -3.68 -25.98 -14.99
C ASN A 431 -3.96 -26.06 -16.50
N LYS A 432 -5.23 -26.22 -16.89
CA LYS A 432 -5.67 -26.19 -18.29
C LYS A 432 -5.30 -24.85 -18.94
N GLN A 433 -5.66 -23.73 -18.28
CA GLN A 433 -5.34 -22.40 -18.79
C GLN A 433 -3.84 -22.04 -18.75
N LEU A 434 -3.06 -22.68 -17.87
CA LEU A 434 -1.60 -22.55 -17.86
C LEU A 434 -0.97 -23.35 -19.00
N GLY A 435 -1.45 -24.56 -19.26
CA GLY A 435 -0.96 -25.47 -20.31
C GLY A 435 -1.30 -25.04 -21.74
N THR A 436 -2.50 -24.48 -21.98
CA THR A 436 -2.88 -23.96 -23.31
C THR A 436 -1.99 -22.80 -23.77
N SER A 437 -1.40 -22.05 -22.83
CA SER A 437 -0.47 -20.96 -23.14
C SER A 437 0.93 -21.43 -23.59
N GLY A 438 1.25 -22.73 -23.47
CA GLY A 438 2.55 -23.30 -23.84
C GLY A 438 2.56 -24.10 -25.14
N SER A 439 1.41 -24.31 -25.79
CA SER A 439 1.27 -25.17 -26.98
C SER A 439 0.60 -24.49 -28.17
N GLU A 440 0.84 -23.19 -28.37
CA GLU A 440 0.61 -22.52 -29.66
C GLU A 440 1.95 -22.31 -30.37
N SER A 441 2.64 -23.40 -30.68
CA SER A 441 3.65 -23.48 -31.75
C SER A 441 3.70 -24.94 -32.17
N GLU A 442 3.55 -25.18 -33.48
CA GLU A 442 3.53 -26.47 -34.17
C GLU A 442 2.16 -27.17 -34.24
N LEU A 443 1.27 -26.60 -35.05
CA LEU A 443 0.38 -27.40 -35.88
C LEU A 443 1.02 -27.55 -37.27
N GLU A 444 1.69 -28.66 -37.52
CA GLU A 444 1.83 -29.22 -38.87
C GLU A 444 1.40 -30.70 -38.88
N GLU A 445 0.70 -31.05 -39.96
CA GLU A 445 -0.02 -32.30 -40.22
C GLU A 445 0.86 -33.56 -40.36
N PRO A 446 0.27 -34.77 -40.27
CA PRO A 446 1.02 -36.01 -40.13
C PRO A 446 1.52 -36.54 -41.47
N VAL A 447 2.80 -36.92 -41.53
CA VAL A 447 3.33 -37.74 -42.63
C VAL A 447 3.87 -39.06 -42.07
N VAL A 448 3.19 -40.13 -42.48
CA VAL A 448 3.56 -41.53 -42.30
C VAL A 448 4.73 -41.86 -43.22
N VAL A 449 5.85 -42.36 -42.68
CA VAL A 449 6.74 -43.33 -43.35
C VAL A 449 7.36 -44.26 -42.32
N HIS A 450 7.18 -45.56 -42.57
CA HIS A 450 7.80 -46.71 -41.90
C HIS A 450 9.30 -46.86 -42.23
N ASP A 451 10.10 -47.23 -41.22
CA ASP A 451 10.84 -48.51 -41.09
C ASP A 451 12.30 -48.45 -40.58
N GLU A 452 12.50 -49.30 -39.56
CA GLU A 452 13.62 -50.18 -39.23
C GLU A 452 15.01 -49.69 -38.71
N ILE A 453 15.30 -50.20 -37.50
CA ILE A 453 16.54 -50.84 -36.99
C ILE A 453 17.73 -49.93 -36.59
N SER A 454 18.06 -49.91 -35.29
CA SER A 454 19.21 -50.65 -34.71
C SER A 454 19.56 -50.19 -33.28
N ASP A 455 19.93 -51.18 -32.47
CA ASP A 455 20.37 -51.15 -31.07
C ASP A 455 21.50 -50.16 -30.71
N SER A 456 21.51 -49.68 -29.45
CA SER A 456 22.66 -49.86 -28.52
C SER A 456 22.39 -49.32 -27.10
N GLU A 457 22.67 -50.21 -26.17
CA GLU A 457 22.80 -50.25 -24.71
C GLU A 457 23.06 -49.00 -23.82
N GLU A 458 22.37 -49.06 -22.68
CA GLU A 458 22.75 -48.78 -21.28
C GLU A 458 23.43 -47.46 -20.83
N SER A 459 22.79 -46.77 -19.86
CA SER A 459 23.30 -46.72 -18.48
C SER A 459 22.30 -46.10 -17.48
N SER A 460 21.90 -46.96 -16.54
CA SER A 460 21.48 -46.78 -15.14
C SER A 460 21.47 -45.37 -14.52
N ILE A 461 20.46 -45.09 -13.68
CA ILE A 461 20.60 -44.68 -12.25
C ILE A 461 19.22 -44.68 -11.54
N SER A 462 19.07 -45.63 -10.62
CA SER A 462 18.50 -45.55 -9.26
C SER A 462 17.12 -44.92 -8.97
N SER A 463 16.18 -45.77 -8.53
CA SER A 463 15.20 -45.45 -7.47
C SER A 463 15.78 -45.84 -6.09
N PRO A 464 15.30 -45.28 -4.95
CA PRO A 464 14.26 -46.01 -4.24
C PRO A 464 13.25 -45.19 -3.38
N SER A 465 12.09 -45.84 -3.22
CA SER A 465 11.21 -45.96 -2.04
C SER A 465 10.56 -44.73 -1.39
N THR A 466 9.25 -44.64 -1.65
CA THR A 466 8.20 -44.07 -0.79
C THR A 466 8.05 -44.88 0.49
N ILE A 467 8.08 -44.20 1.64
CA ILE A 467 7.55 -44.70 2.92
C ILE A 467 6.56 -43.66 3.43
N GLY A 468 5.34 -44.14 3.74
CA GLY A 468 4.25 -43.33 4.26
C GLY A 468 4.48 -42.91 5.71
N SER A 469 3.88 -41.78 6.07
CA SER A 469 3.60 -41.43 7.46
C SER A 469 2.21 -40.83 7.49
N GLU A 470 1.27 -41.64 7.96
CA GLU A 470 -0.03 -41.23 8.45
C GLU A 470 0.17 -40.65 9.85
N ASP A 471 -0.30 -39.44 10.12
CA ASP A 471 -0.54 -38.98 11.49
C ASP A 471 -1.80 -38.11 11.54
N SER A 472 -2.90 -38.84 11.75
CA SER A 472 -4.05 -38.58 12.60
C SER A 472 -4.31 -37.16 13.12
N PHE A 473 -5.50 -36.68 12.75
CA PHE A 473 -6.31 -35.68 13.44
C PHE A 473 -6.65 -36.11 14.87
N ALA A 474 -6.59 -35.16 15.82
CA ALA A 474 -7.32 -35.21 17.08
C ALA A 474 -7.66 -33.80 17.58
N SER A 475 -8.94 -33.48 17.50
CA SER A 475 -9.79 -32.76 18.47
C SER A 475 -9.22 -31.59 19.28
N ALA A 476 -9.77 -30.40 19.05
CA ALA A 476 -9.87 -29.36 20.06
C ALA A 476 -11.28 -28.74 20.03
N ASN A 477 -12.09 -29.07 21.03
CA ASN A 477 -13.31 -28.36 21.40
C ASN A 477 -12.94 -26.95 21.87
N ASN A 478 -13.64 -25.94 21.37
CA ASN A 478 -13.71 -24.61 21.97
C ASN A 478 -15.18 -24.30 22.27
N ASP A 479 -15.62 -24.65 23.47
CA ASP A 479 -16.65 -23.92 24.17
C ASP A 479 -15.94 -22.76 24.86
N ASP A 480 -16.24 -21.53 24.45
CA ASP A 480 -16.33 -20.34 25.31
C ASP A 480 -16.78 -19.16 24.44
N LEU A 481 -18.10 -18.97 24.46
CA LEU A 481 -18.80 -17.80 23.94
C LEU A 481 -18.69 -16.66 24.95
N GLU A 482 -17.92 -15.61 24.63
CA GLU A 482 -18.13 -14.28 25.20
C GLU A 482 -18.47 -13.28 24.08
N THR A 483 -19.74 -12.90 24.06
CA THR A 483 -20.32 -11.82 23.25
C THR A 483 -19.84 -10.44 23.73
N PRO A 484 -19.45 -9.50 22.85
CA PRO A 484 -19.32 -8.12 23.22
C PRO A 484 -20.68 -7.39 23.10
N VAL A 485 -21.09 -6.84 24.24
CA VAL A 485 -22.25 -5.97 24.43
C VAL A 485 -22.10 -4.69 23.60
N TYR A 486 -23.11 -4.40 22.77
CA TYR A 486 -23.33 -3.11 22.13
C TYR A 486 -23.59 -2.05 23.21
N PHE A 487 -22.71 -1.06 23.34
CA PHE A 487 -23.04 0.21 23.99
C PHE A 487 -23.56 1.18 22.93
N THR A 488 -24.88 1.35 22.92
CA THR A 488 -25.56 2.51 22.33
C THR A 488 -25.36 3.71 23.25
N ASP A 489 -24.85 4.81 22.73
CA ASP A 489 -24.84 6.12 23.39
C ASP A 489 -26.05 6.93 22.88
N PRO A 490 -26.90 7.50 23.75
CA PRO A 490 -27.93 8.45 23.34
C PRO A 490 -27.44 9.90 23.44
N GLU A 491 -27.92 10.72 22.52
CA GLU A 491 -27.67 12.16 22.36
C GLU A 491 -27.69 13.00 23.66
N ALA A 492 -26.75 13.95 23.74
CA ALA A 492 -26.92 15.30 24.30
C ALA A 492 -25.89 16.27 23.70
#